data_AF-A0A651G243-F1
#
_entry.id   AF-A0A651G243-F1
#
_cell.length_a   1.000
_cell.length_b   1.000
_cell.length_c   1.000
_cell.angle_alpha   90.00
_cell.angle_beta   90.00
_cell.angle_gamma   90.00
#
_symmetry.space_group_name_H-M   'P 1'
#
loop_
_entity.id
_entity.type
_entity.pdbx_description
1 polymer ?
#
loop_
_entity_poly.entity_id
_entity_poly.type
_entity_poly.pdbx_seq_one_letter_code
_entity_poly.pdbx_strand_id
1 'polypeptide(L)'
;MHDAECYTSSSGQLLAGLISAQVLADYHLHMHNDLAQVVEPVLHRHLQQHLRWSQELLAAGLEVYAQQQPQRADSVLCDIFALATWYRWPLPGVHSLGTRTLPKELPATGLLASGVEPEGIRLWRCPGREGDEIYLQRVRSVGEEADMTHHWAGK
;
A
#
# COMPACT_ATOMS: atom_id res chain seq x y z
N MET A 1 10.30 -0.77 -17.46
CA MET A 1 10.05 -2.04 -16.77
C MET A 1 10.49 -1.83 -15.34
N HIS A 2 9.68 -2.26 -14.38
CA HIS A 2 9.97 -2.10 -12.96
C HIS A 2 9.68 -3.41 -12.23
N ASP A 3 10.47 -3.73 -11.22
CA ASP A 3 10.25 -4.91 -10.41
C ASP A 3 9.20 -4.62 -9.33
N ALA A 4 8.29 -5.58 -9.13
CA ALA A 4 7.25 -5.52 -8.11
C ALA A 4 7.11 -6.88 -7.42
N GLU A 5 6.75 -6.85 -6.14
CA GLU A 5 6.34 -8.05 -5.43
C GLU A 5 4.98 -8.51 -5.96
N CYS A 6 4.86 -9.80 -6.21
CA CYS A 6 3.66 -10.42 -6.76
C CYS A 6 3.03 -11.32 -5.69
N TYR A 7 1.72 -11.22 -5.56
CA TYR A 7 0.90 -11.99 -4.65
C TYR A 7 -0.32 -12.53 -5.38
N THR A 8 -0.94 -13.57 -4.86
CA THR A 8 -2.24 -14.06 -5.32
C THR A 8 -3.21 -14.18 -4.16
N SER A 9 -4.47 -13.84 -4.43
CA SER A 9 -5.58 -14.00 -3.50
C SER A 9 -6.92 -13.98 -4.24
N SER A 10 -7.98 -14.46 -3.60
CA SER A 10 -9.34 -14.12 -4.06
C SER A 10 -9.75 -12.75 -3.52
N SER A 11 -10.39 -11.92 -4.35
CA SER A 11 -10.84 -10.57 -3.93
C SER A 11 -11.59 -10.57 -2.59
N GLY A 12 -12.48 -11.54 -2.36
CA GLY A 12 -13.25 -11.64 -1.11
C GLY A 12 -12.37 -11.93 0.11
N GLN A 13 -11.43 -12.88 0.00
CA GLN A 13 -10.53 -13.23 1.10
C GLN A 13 -9.55 -12.10 1.42
N LEU A 14 -9.03 -11.44 0.38
CA LEU A 14 -8.11 -10.33 0.56
C LEU A 14 -8.77 -9.16 1.29
N LEU A 15 -9.95 -8.73 0.83
CA LEU A 15 -10.68 -7.66 1.50
C LEU A 15 -11.00 -8.05 2.95
N ALA A 16 -11.55 -9.24 3.18
CA ALA A 16 -11.85 -9.73 4.52
C ALA A 16 -10.61 -9.78 5.44
N GLY A 17 -9.44 -10.17 4.91
CA GLY A 17 -8.18 -10.16 5.64
C GLY A 17 -7.73 -8.76 6.04
N LEU A 18 -7.78 -7.81 5.09
CA LEU A 18 -7.35 -6.43 5.30
C LEU A 18 -8.23 -5.66 6.28
N ILE A 19 -9.52 -5.98 6.35
CA ILE A 19 -10.45 -5.41 7.33
C ILE A 19 -10.69 -6.30 8.55
N SER A 20 -9.84 -7.32 8.76
CA SER A 20 -9.91 -8.12 9.98
C SER A 20 -9.53 -7.27 11.20
N ALA A 21 -10.18 -7.53 12.34
CA ALA A 21 -9.94 -6.78 13.56
C ALA A 21 -8.46 -6.79 13.99
N GLN A 22 -7.77 -7.90 13.76
CA GLN A 22 -6.35 -8.04 14.07
C GLN A 22 -5.49 -7.12 13.18
N VAL A 23 -5.67 -7.20 11.85
CA VAL A 23 -4.87 -6.40 10.89
C VAL A 23 -5.10 -4.91 11.09
N LEU A 24 -6.34 -4.50 11.38
CA LEU A 24 -6.66 -3.10 11.65
C LEU A 24 -6.05 -2.60 12.96
N ALA A 25 -6.03 -3.43 14.00
CA ALA A 25 -5.36 -3.11 15.25
C ALA A 25 -3.85 -2.95 15.06
N ASP A 26 -3.21 -3.87 14.33
CA ASP A 26 -1.79 -3.82 14.00
C ASP A 26 -1.47 -2.57 13.16
N TYR A 27 -2.31 -2.26 12.17
CA TYR A 27 -2.20 -1.06 11.35
C TYR A 27 -2.27 0.21 12.19
N HIS A 28 -3.27 0.37 13.06
CA HIS A 28 -3.37 1.56 13.92
C HIS A 28 -2.19 1.69 14.88
N LEU A 29 -1.73 0.58 15.48
CA LEU A 29 -0.57 0.58 16.34
C LEU A 29 0.68 1.09 15.62
N HIS A 30 0.94 0.58 14.42
CA HIS A 30 2.06 1.00 13.60
C HIS A 30 1.96 2.47 13.17
N MET A 31 0.79 2.91 12.69
CA MET A 31 0.56 4.31 12.32
C MET A 31 0.79 5.27 13.49
N HIS A 32 0.36 4.91 14.69
CA HIS A 32 0.61 5.70 15.90
C HIS A 32 2.09 5.76 16.27
N ASN A 33 2.80 4.64 16.17
CA ASN A 33 4.24 4.59 16.43
C ASN A 33 5.02 5.42 15.41
N ASP A 34 4.67 5.33 14.13
CA ASP A 34 5.33 6.08 13.06
C ASP A 34 5.08 7.59 13.21
N LEU A 35 3.84 7.99 13.51
CA LEU A 35 3.51 9.40 13.79
C LEU A 35 4.33 9.99 14.94
N ALA A 36 4.65 9.21 15.97
CA ALA A 36 5.46 9.68 17.10
C ALA A 36 6.93 9.91 16.73
N GLN A 37 7.41 9.32 15.63
CA GLN A 37 8.83 9.33 15.24
C GLN A 37 9.09 10.21 14.00
N VAL A 38 8.08 10.44 13.16
CA VAL A 38 8.22 11.24 11.94
C VAL A 38 8.33 12.72 12.27
N VAL A 39 9.46 13.31 11.88
CA VAL A 39 9.75 14.75 12.01
C VAL A 39 9.41 15.54 10.75
N GLU A 40 9.26 14.87 9.62
CA GLU A 40 8.95 15.51 8.34
C GLU A 40 7.47 15.93 8.28
N PRO A 41 7.15 17.22 8.12
CA PRO A 41 5.77 17.70 8.21
C PRO A 41 4.83 17.15 7.14
N VAL A 42 5.36 16.88 5.94
CA VAL A 42 4.58 16.36 4.81
C VAL A 42 4.16 14.92 5.08
N LEU A 43 5.14 14.06 5.43
CA LEU A 43 4.88 12.67 5.79
C LEU A 43 3.98 12.58 7.04
N HIS A 44 4.21 13.41 8.05
CA HIS A 44 3.36 13.44 9.25
C HIS A 44 1.91 13.76 8.90
N ARG A 45 1.65 14.74 8.03
CA ARG A 45 0.29 15.06 7.57
C ARG A 45 -0.34 13.91 6.79
N HIS A 46 0.43 13.26 5.92
CA HIS A 46 -0.03 12.09 5.17
C HIS A 46 -0.46 10.96 6.11
N LEU A 47 0.37 10.61 7.09
CA LEU A 47 0.05 9.58 8.07
C LEU A 47 -1.19 9.93 8.91
N GLN A 48 -1.33 11.19 9.35
CA GLN A 48 -2.54 11.65 10.06
C GLN A 48 -3.80 11.51 9.21
N GLN A 49 -3.70 11.81 7.91
CA GLN A 49 -4.80 11.72 6.97
C GLN A 49 -5.23 10.26 6.75
N HIS A 50 -4.28 9.36 6.55
CA HIS A 50 -4.53 7.91 6.43
C HIS A 50 -5.13 7.31 7.70
N LEU A 51 -4.66 7.72 8.87
CA LEU A 51 -5.25 7.30 10.14
C LEU A 51 -6.71 7.74 10.24
N ARG A 52 -7.02 9.01 9.94
CA ARG A 52 -8.39 9.52 9.94
C ARG A 52 -9.29 8.74 8.98
N TRP A 53 -8.85 8.51 7.75
CA TRP A 53 -9.64 7.76 6.77
C TRP A 53 -9.89 6.32 7.19
N SER A 54 -8.91 5.66 7.79
CA SER A 54 -9.11 4.30 8.32
C SER A 54 -10.14 4.25 9.46
N GLN A 55 -10.20 5.29 10.29
CA GLN A 55 -11.22 5.41 11.35
C GLN A 55 -12.61 5.67 10.77
N GLU A 56 -12.71 6.54 9.76
CA GLU A 56 -13.97 6.77 9.03
C GLU A 56 -14.48 5.47 8.37
N LEU A 57 -13.57 4.72 7.72
CA LEU A 57 -13.88 3.42 7.11
C LEU A 57 -14.40 2.43 8.15
N LEU A 58 -13.77 2.37 9.32
CA LEU A 58 -14.20 1.51 10.41
C LEU A 58 -15.59 1.88 10.96
N ALA A 59 -15.84 3.17 11.12
CA ALA A 59 -17.12 3.66 11.64
C ALA A 59 -18.28 3.43 10.66
N ALA A 60 -18.04 3.59 9.36
CA ALA A 60 -19.06 3.43 8.33
C ALA A 60 -19.21 1.97 7.84
N GLY A 61 -18.16 1.16 7.95
CA GLY A 61 -18.03 -0.13 7.29
C GLY A 61 -17.52 0.01 5.85
N LEU A 62 -16.73 -0.98 5.40
CA LEU A 62 -16.03 -0.93 4.11
C LEU A 62 -16.97 -0.70 2.92
N GLU A 63 -18.10 -1.42 2.85
CA GLU A 63 -19.02 -1.33 1.71
C GLU A 63 -19.60 0.08 1.55
N VAL A 64 -20.11 0.66 2.64
CA VAL A 64 -20.70 2.00 2.65
C VAL A 64 -19.61 3.05 2.39
N TYR A 65 -18.45 2.92 3.02
CA TYR A 65 -17.35 3.86 2.85
C TYR A 65 -16.80 3.85 1.41
N ALA A 66 -16.64 2.67 0.81
CA ALA A 66 -16.17 2.54 -0.57
C ALA A 66 -17.17 3.09 -1.60
N GLN A 67 -18.48 2.99 -1.33
CA GLN A 67 -19.50 3.62 -2.18
C GLN A 67 -19.44 5.15 -2.12
N GLN A 68 -19.19 5.72 -0.93
CA GLN A 68 -19.20 7.17 -0.73
C GLN A 68 -17.86 7.83 -1.07
N GLN A 69 -16.75 7.14 -0.79
CA GLN A 69 -15.38 7.65 -0.86
C GLN A 69 -14.44 6.60 -1.49
N PRO A 70 -14.69 6.15 -2.73
CA PRO A 70 -13.98 5.01 -3.33
C PRO A 70 -12.46 5.20 -3.36
N GLN A 71 -11.98 6.40 -3.70
CA GLN A 71 -10.54 6.69 -3.76
C GLN A 71 -9.86 6.61 -2.38
N ARG A 72 -10.56 7.02 -1.31
CA ARG A 72 -10.02 6.97 0.06
C ARG A 72 -10.01 5.54 0.59
N ALA A 73 -11.08 4.79 0.31
CA ALA A 73 -11.15 3.38 0.64
C ALA A 73 -9.99 2.62 0.00
N ASP A 74 -9.76 2.83 -1.29
CA ASP A 74 -8.64 2.22 -2.03
C ASP A 74 -7.29 2.62 -1.44
N SER A 75 -7.07 3.91 -1.14
CA SER A 75 -5.80 4.37 -0.58
C SER A 75 -5.49 3.71 0.77
N VAL A 76 -6.48 3.66 1.68
CA VAL A 76 -6.32 3.00 2.98
C VAL A 76 -6.06 1.51 2.82
N LEU A 77 -6.79 0.81 1.94
CA LEU A 77 -6.59 -0.62 1.70
C LEU A 77 -5.20 -0.92 1.10
N CYS A 78 -4.71 -0.06 0.20
CA CYS A 78 -3.36 -0.19 -0.37
C CYS A 78 -2.29 -0.06 0.72
N ASP A 79 -2.44 0.92 1.60
CA ASP A 79 -1.49 1.19 2.68
C ASP A 79 -1.48 0.06 3.72
N ILE A 80 -2.65 -0.41 4.14
CA ILE A 80 -2.78 -1.59 5.02
C ILE A 80 -2.11 -2.80 4.37
N PHE A 81 -2.36 -3.08 3.09
CA PHE A 81 -1.74 -4.22 2.40
C PHE A 81 -0.22 -4.10 2.34
N ALA A 82 0.30 -2.91 2.07
CA ALA A 82 1.73 -2.66 1.97
C ALA A 82 2.45 -2.83 3.31
N LEU A 83 1.85 -2.34 4.40
CA LEU A 83 2.38 -2.51 5.76
C LEU A 83 2.27 -3.96 6.21
N ALA A 84 1.12 -4.61 5.97
CA ALA A 84 0.92 -6.01 6.31
C ALA A 84 1.95 -6.92 5.63
N THR A 85 2.24 -6.69 4.34
CA THR A 85 3.27 -7.45 3.63
C THR A 85 4.69 -7.09 4.07
N TRP A 86 4.95 -5.82 4.43
CA TRP A 86 6.25 -5.38 4.95
C TRP A 86 6.59 -6.00 6.31
N TYR A 87 5.64 -5.94 7.24
CA TYR A 87 5.78 -6.50 8.60
C TYR A 87 5.39 -7.97 8.70
N ARG A 88 5.03 -8.60 7.57
CA ARG A 88 4.63 -10.02 7.47
C ARG A 88 3.48 -10.39 8.40
N TRP A 89 2.50 -9.50 8.52
CA TRP A 89 1.26 -9.79 9.25
C TRP A 89 0.51 -10.94 8.56
N PRO A 90 -0.23 -11.76 9.33
CA PRO A 90 -1.02 -12.83 8.76
C PRO A 90 -2.17 -12.26 7.92
N LEU A 91 -2.11 -12.47 6.60
CA LEU A 91 -3.20 -12.19 5.66
C LEU A 91 -3.77 -13.50 5.11
N PRO A 92 -4.90 -14.00 5.65
CA PRO A 92 -5.48 -15.26 5.21
C PRO A 92 -5.80 -15.27 3.71
N GLY A 93 -5.37 -16.32 3.00
CA GLY A 93 -5.62 -16.47 1.57
C GLY A 93 -4.78 -15.55 0.67
N VAL A 94 -3.76 -14.88 1.21
CA VAL A 94 -2.75 -14.14 0.43
C VAL A 94 -1.47 -14.96 0.38
N HIS A 95 -0.99 -15.23 -0.84
CA HIS A 95 0.22 -16.01 -1.07
C HIS A 95 1.22 -15.21 -1.91
N SER A 96 2.47 -15.15 -1.47
CA SER A 96 3.53 -14.51 -2.27
C SER A 96 3.95 -15.41 -3.42
N LEU A 97 4.07 -14.82 -4.60
CA LEU A 97 4.57 -15.44 -5.84
C LEU A 97 6.00 -14.97 -6.17
N GLY A 98 6.65 -14.25 -5.26
CA GLY A 98 7.97 -13.66 -5.46
C GLY A 98 7.92 -12.34 -6.24
N THR A 99 9.05 -11.96 -6.83
CA THR A 99 9.19 -10.71 -7.59
C THR A 99 8.95 -10.96 -9.08
N ARG A 100 8.23 -10.05 -9.74
CA ARG A 100 8.02 -10.06 -11.19
C ARG A 100 8.36 -8.70 -11.79
N THR A 101 8.92 -8.73 -13.00
CA THR A 101 9.17 -7.53 -13.79
C THR A 101 7.91 -7.15 -14.56
N LEU A 102 7.41 -5.94 -14.32
CA LEU A 102 6.18 -5.45 -14.90
C LEU A 102 6.45 -4.50 -16.09
N PRO A 103 5.52 -4.46 -17.08
CA PRO A 103 5.51 -3.40 -18.08
C PRO A 103 5.31 -2.04 -17.42
N LYS A 104 5.75 -0.96 -18.10
CA LYS A 104 5.70 0.41 -17.55
C LYS A 104 4.29 0.86 -17.17
N GLU A 105 3.28 0.33 -17.86
CA GLU A 105 1.88 0.63 -17.63
C GLU A 105 1.11 -0.69 -17.45
N LEU A 106 0.46 -0.81 -16.31
CA LEU A 106 -0.53 -1.85 -16.05
C LEU A 106 -1.86 -1.17 -15.75
N PRO A 107 -2.99 -1.75 -16.20
CA PRO A 107 -4.31 -1.23 -15.84
C PRO A 107 -4.51 -1.40 -14.33
N ALA A 108 -4.54 -0.29 -13.59
CA ALA A 108 -4.98 -0.29 -12.20
C ALA A 108 -6.50 -0.42 -12.17
N THR A 109 -7.01 -1.47 -11.51
CA THR A 109 -8.45 -1.68 -11.32
C THR A 109 -8.79 -1.53 -9.83
N GLY A 110 -9.62 -0.52 -9.50
CA GLY A 110 -9.93 -0.11 -8.12
C GLY A 110 -10.50 -1.21 -7.21
N LEU A 111 -10.61 -0.87 -5.91
CA LEU A 111 -10.83 -1.71 -4.71
C LEU A 111 -9.68 -2.63 -4.31
N LEU A 112 -8.49 -2.26 -4.78
CA LEU A 112 -7.16 -2.56 -4.22
C LEU A 112 -6.06 -1.92 -5.09
N ALA A 113 -6.40 -1.37 -6.25
CA ALA A 113 -5.45 -0.64 -7.10
C ALA A 113 -5.98 0.72 -7.55
N SER A 114 -5.54 1.79 -6.88
CA SER A 114 -5.07 3.02 -7.53
C SER A 114 -4.29 3.91 -6.53
N GLY A 115 -3.14 3.43 -6.05
CA GLY A 115 -2.13 4.32 -5.48
C GLY A 115 -1.35 4.97 -6.62
N VAL A 116 -1.80 6.11 -7.13
CA VAL A 116 -1.04 6.94 -8.11
C VAL A 116 -0.42 8.15 -7.40
N GLU A 117 -0.01 7.96 -6.15
CA GLU A 117 0.74 9.02 -5.48
C GLU A 117 2.15 9.09 -6.09
N PRO A 118 2.68 10.31 -6.36
CA PRO A 118 4.02 10.50 -6.93
C PRO A 118 5.15 9.91 -6.06
N GLU A 119 4.86 9.78 -4.76
CA GLU A 119 5.72 9.23 -3.73
C GLU A 119 4.88 8.18 -2.99
N GLY A 120 5.39 6.96 -2.80
CA GLY A 120 4.71 5.94 -1.99
C GLY A 120 4.43 4.62 -2.70
N ILE A 121 3.31 4.00 -2.34
CA ILE A 121 2.98 2.63 -2.72
C ILE A 121 2.14 2.63 -3.99
N ARG A 122 2.56 1.83 -4.98
CA ARG A 122 1.77 1.50 -6.16
C ARG A 122 1.31 0.06 -6.06
N LEU A 123 0.02 -0.14 -6.20
CA LEU A 123 -0.60 -1.45 -6.17
C LEU A 123 -1.43 -1.63 -7.44
N TRP A 124 -1.27 -2.79 -8.09
CA TRP A 124 -2.10 -3.21 -9.21
C TRP A 124 -2.79 -4.52 -8.90
N ARG A 125 -4.05 -4.63 -9.27
CA ARG A 125 -4.81 -5.87 -9.23
C ARG A 125 -5.15 -6.28 -10.66
N CYS A 126 -4.75 -7.49 -11.02
CA CYS A 126 -4.99 -8.09 -12.33
C CYS A 126 -5.85 -9.35 -12.15
N PRO A 127 -7.06 -9.39 -12.73
CA PRO A 127 -7.87 -10.60 -12.71
C PRO A 127 -7.12 -11.74 -13.41
N GLY A 128 -6.85 -12.82 -12.69
CA GLY A 128 -6.24 -14.04 -13.23
C GLY A 128 -7.27 -15.16 -13.42
N ARG A 129 -6.84 -16.26 -14.06
CA ARG A 129 -7.70 -17.44 -14.28
C ARG A 129 -7.95 -18.27 -13.02
N GLU A 130 -7.03 -18.22 -12.05
CA GLU A 130 -7.05 -19.04 -10.83
C GLU A 130 -7.24 -18.21 -9.55
N GLY A 131 -7.33 -16.89 -9.68
CA GLY A 131 -7.37 -15.92 -8.59
C GLY A 131 -6.88 -14.56 -9.08
N ASP A 132 -7.05 -13.52 -8.28
CA ASP A 132 -6.51 -12.21 -8.62
C ASP A 132 -5.01 -12.18 -8.32
N GLU A 133 -4.22 -11.65 -9.26
CA GLU A 133 -2.82 -11.32 -9.03
C GLU A 133 -2.72 -9.88 -8.53
N ILE A 134 -1.95 -9.68 -7.47
CA ILE A 134 -1.74 -8.41 -6.82
C ILE A 134 -0.26 -8.07 -6.92
N TYR A 135 0.03 -6.93 -7.49
CA TYR A 135 1.37 -6.43 -7.69
C TYR A 135 1.60 -5.23 -6.79
N LEU A 136 2.68 -5.25 -6.03
CA LEU A 136 3.06 -4.21 -5.09
C LEU A 136 4.43 -3.66 -5.45
N GLN A 137 4.49 -2.38 -5.78
CA GLN A 137 5.72 -1.63 -5.94
C GLN A 137 5.78 -0.54 -4.88
N ARG A 138 6.86 -0.50 -4.11
CA ARG A 138 7.14 0.59 -3.18
C ARG A 138 8.06 1.59 -3.88
N VAL A 139 7.54 2.75 -4.24
CA VAL A 139 8.29 3.82 -4.91
C VAL A 139 8.76 4.79 -3.84
N ARG A 140 10.07 4.77 -3.55
CA ARG A 140 10.72 5.87 -2.84
C ARG A 140 11.21 6.87 -3.88
N SER A 141 10.49 7.97 -4.05
CA SER A 141 11.09 9.19 -4.57
C SER A 141 11.69 9.91 -3.38
N VAL A 142 12.92 9.55 -2.99
CA VAL A 142 13.74 10.51 -2.24
C VAL A 142 14.18 11.51 -3.30
N GLY A 143 13.95 12.81 -3.04
CA GLY A 143 14.10 13.92 -3.99
C GLY A 143 15.13 13.68 -5.09
N GLU A 144 14.71 13.91 -6.34
CA GLU A 144 15.58 13.87 -7.51
C GLU A 144 16.89 14.67 -7.25
N GLU A 145 17.99 13.97 -7.45
CA GLU A 145 19.35 14.46 -7.71
C GLU A 145 20.04 15.30 -6.62
N ALA A 146 20.49 14.63 -5.54
CA ALA A 146 21.86 14.89 -5.10
C ALA A 146 22.81 14.18 -6.07
N ASP A 147 23.27 14.95 -7.05
CA ASP A 147 24.37 14.67 -7.97
C ASP A 147 25.51 13.90 -7.25
N MET A 148 25.51 12.57 -7.37
CA MET A 148 26.60 11.69 -6.93
C MET A 148 27.61 11.45 -8.06
N THR A 149 27.70 12.38 -9.01
CA THR A 149 28.79 12.46 -9.96
C THR A 149 29.82 13.48 -9.46
N HIS A 150 30.98 12.97 -9.05
CA HIS A 150 32.24 13.69 -8.77
C HIS A 150 32.47 14.29 -7.37
N HIS A 151 33.08 13.51 -6.46
CA HIS A 151 34.45 13.78 -5.95
C HIS A 151 34.84 12.74 -4.88
N TRP A 152 35.43 11.63 -5.31
CA TRP A 152 36.48 10.97 -4.54
C TRP A 152 37.80 11.23 -5.27
N ALA A 153 38.29 12.46 -5.14
CA ALA A 153 39.69 12.77 -5.42
C ALA A 153 40.44 12.53 -4.11
N GLY A 154 41.34 11.55 -4.14
CA GLY A 154 42.19 11.22 -3.01
C GLY A 154 43.10 12.37 -2.61
N LYS A 155 43.49 12.35 -1.34
CA LYS A 155 44.87 12.51 -0.86
C LYS A 155 44.97 11.98 0.56
#